data_AF-A0A7C3R7P7-F1
#
_entry.id   AF-A0A7C3R7P7-F1
#
_cell.length_a   1.000
_cell.length_b   1.000
_cell.length_c   1.000
_cell.angle_alpha   90.00
_cell.angle_beta   90.00
_cell.angle_gamma   90.00
#
_symmetry.space_group_name_H-M   'P 1'
#
loop_
_entity.id
_entity.type
_entity.pdbx_description
1 polymer ?
#
loop_
_entity_poly.entity_id
_entity_poly.type
_entity_poly.pdbx_seq_one_letter_code
_entity_poly.pdbx_strand_id
1 'polypeptide(L)'
;MKKVPIWPIIKGAFIDIYDNLGWVLFISALWFGFAVPVVFAVLPGNLHTPLRVLLGISVIFLGPATAGAYYLANRLIKRESVEWRDYFYAFKKFFWRAEALILIYILAIIIVVVDFMFYSQIQNMVI
;
A
#
# COMPACT_ATOMS: atom_id res chain seq x y z
N MET A 1 -11.72 -14.40 27.23
CA MET A 1 -10.75 -13.52 26.52
C MET A 1 -10.43 -12.33 27.43
N LYS A 2 -9.16 -12.08 27.78
CA LYS A 2 -8.79 -10.90 28.58
C LYS A 2 -9.08 -9.64 27.74
N LYS A 3 -9.82 -8.67 28.29
CA LYS A 3 -10.02 -7.36 27.66
C LYS A 3 -8.69 -6.63 27.70
N VAL A 4 -8.00 -6.56 26.57
CA VAL A 4 -6.78 -5.75 26.44
C VAL A 4 -7.23 -4.30 26.23
N PRO A 5 -6.79 -3.34 27.05
CA PRO A 5 -7.11 -1.93 26.85
C PRO A 5 -6.50 -1.46 25.53
N ILE A 6 -7.29 -0.76 24.70
CA ILE A 6 -6.87 -0.32 23.36
C ILE A 6 -5.92 0.88 23.39
N TRP A 7 -6.07 1.74 24.41
CA TRP A 7 -5.29 2.98 24.52
C TRP A 7 -3.78 2.76 24.62
N PRO A 8 -3.27 1.84 25.47
CA PRO A 8 -1.85 1.52 25.51
C PRO A 8 -1.28 1.02 24.18
N ILE A 9 -2.07 0.30 23.38
CA ILE A 9 -1.64 -0.22 22.07
C ILE A 9 -1.45 0.94 21.08
N ILE A 10 -2.44 1.84 20.99
CA ILE A 10 -2.37 3.01 20.11
C ILE A 10 -1.18 3.89 20.51
N LYS A 11 -1.06 4.22 21.81
CA LYS A 11 0.04 5.02 22.32
C LYS A 11 1.39 4.36 22.02
N GLY A 12 1.51 3.04 22.21
CA GLY A 12 2.70 2.27 21.87
C GLY A 12 3.08 2.41 20.40
N ALA A 13 2.13 2.24 19.49
CA ALA A 13 2.37 2.36 18.05
C ALA A 13 2.92 3.75 17.64
N PHE A 14 2.41 4.84 18.24
CA PHE A 14 2.96 6.18 17.98
C PHE A 14 4.38 6.36 18.52
N ILE A 15 4.67 5.78 19.68
CA ILE A 15 6.03 5.79 20.26
C ILE A 15 6.96 4.98 19.35
N ASP A 16 6.56 3.79 18.92
CA ASP A 16 7.37 2.94 18.03
C ASP A 16 7.67 3.63 16.69
N ILE A 17 6.70 4.39 16.15
CA ILE A 17 6.90 5.21 14.94
C ILE A 17 7.93 6.32 15.20
N TYR A 18 7.85 7.00 16.34
CA TYR A 18 8.75 8.09 16.69
C TYR A 18 10.17 7.61 16.96
N ASP A 19 10.32 6.52 17.73
CA ASP A 19 11.61 5.91 18.05
C ASP A 19 12.32 5.37 16.81
N ASN A 20 11.56 4.99 15.77
CA ASN A 20 12.07 4.47 14.51
C ASN A 20 11.81 5.42 13.32
N LEU A 21 11.69 6.72 13.56
CA LEU A 21 11.23 7.68 12.55
C LEU A 21 12.05 7.62 11.25
N GLY A 22 13.38 7.48 11.35
CA GLY A 22 14.25 7.38 10.18
C GLY A 22 13.92 6.17 9.29
N TRP A 23 13.64 5.02 9.89
CA TRP A 23 13.22 3.82 9.15
C TRP A 23 11.81 3.96 8.58
N VAL A 24 10.88 4.53 9.35
CA VAL A 24 9.51 4.77 8.88
C VAL A 24 9.53 5.68 7.65
N LEU A 25 10.25 6.80 7.70
CA LEU A 25 10.40 7.71 6.57
C LEU A 25 11.05 7.03 5.36
N PHE A 26 12.11 6.24 5.58
CA PHE A 26 12.77 5.48 4.52
C PHE A 26 11.82 4.49 3.84
N ILE A 27 11.07 3.71 4.63
CA ILE A 27 10.10 2.74 4.11
C ILE A 27 8.98 3.46 3.35
N SER A 28 8.48 4.58 3.87
CA SER A 28 7.47 5.40 3.19
C SER A 28 8.00 5.93 1.86
N ALA A 29 9.23 6.45 1.82
CA ALA A 29 9.84 6.94 0.59
C ALA A 29 9.99 5.84 -0.47
N LEU A 30 10.43 4.65 -0.05
CA LEU A 30 10.50 3.49 -0.94
C LEU A 30 9.11 3.10 -1.46
N TRP A 31 8.12 3.01 -0.59
CA TRP A 31 6.75 2.66 -0.98
C TRP A 31 6.15 3.69 -1.94
N PHE A 32 6.31 4.98 -1.65
CA PHE A 32 5.87 6.07 -2.53
C PHE A 32 6.57 6.03 -3.89
N GLY A 33 7.85 5.64 -3.95
CA GLY A 33 8.57 5.44 -5.21
C GLY A 33 7.84 4.48 -6.16
N PHE A 34 7.13 3.48 -5.63
CA PHE A 34 6.32 2.56 -6.43
C PHE A 34 4.87 3.03 -6.63
N ALA A 35 4.27 3.68 -5.62
CA ALA A 35 2.87 4.10 -5.68
C ALA A 35 2.62 5.34 -6.54
N VAL A 36 3.55 6.30 -6.52
CA VAL A 36 3.41 7.57 -7.25
C VAL A 36 3.23 7.35 -8.75
N PRO A 37 4.04 6.51 -9.44
CA PRO A 37 3.81 6.20 -10.84
C PRO A 37 2.41 5.65 -11.14
N VAL A 38 1.89 4.75 -10.30
CA VAL A 38 0.52 4.22 -10.45
C VAL A 38 -0.52 5.33 -10.39
N VAL A 39 -0.38 6.25 -9.43
CA VAL A 39 -1.30 7.39 -9.28
C VAL A 39 -1.27 8.28 -10.54
N PHE A 40 -0.09 8.63 -11.05
CA PHE A 40 0.04 9.44 -12.27
C PHE A 40 -0.49 8.73 -13.53
N ALA A 41 -0.47 7.39 -13.57
CA ALA A 41 -1.04 6.65 -14.69
C ALA A 41 -2.57 6.81 -14.78
N VAL A 42 -3.25 6.85 -13.63
CA VAL A 42 -4.72 6.88 -13.51
C VAL A 42 -5.27 8.31 -13.50
N LEU A 43 -4.54 9.28 -12.94
CA LEU A 43 -5.05 10.65 -12.80
C LEU A 43 -5.31 11.32 -14.16
N PRO A 44 -6.39 12.13 -14.26
CA PRO A 44 -6.66 12.92 -15.45
C PRO A 44 -5.55 13.95 -15.66
N GLY A 45 -5.12 14.13 -16.92
CA GLY A 45 -4.02 15.05 -17.26
C GLY A 45 -3.49 14.86 -18.67
N ASN A 46 -2.53 15.70 -19.08
CA ASN A 46 -2.01 15.75 -20.46
C ASN A 46 -0.85 14.78 -20.73
N LEU A 47 -0.76 13.67 -19.98
CA LEU A 47 0.25 12.64 -20.23
C LEU A 47 -0.11 11.82 -21.48
N HIS A 48 0.87 11.61 -22.36
CA HIS A 48 0.73 10.74 -23.53
C HIS A 48 0.39 9.30 -23.12
N THR A 49 -0.45 8.62 -23.90
CA THR A 49 -0.90 7.24 -23.63
C THR A 49 0.25 6.26 -23.37
N PRO A 50 1.35 6.24 -24.14
CA PRO A 50 2.46 5.31 -23.88
C PRO A 50 3.11 5.53 -22.51
N LEU A 51 3.24 6.80 -22.08
CA LEU A 51 3.80 7.14 -20.77
C LEU A 51 2.86 6.70 -19.64
N ARG A 52 1.54 6.85 -19.82
CA ARG A 52 0.56 6.35 -18.84
C ARG A 52 0.64 4.84 -18.66
N VAL A 53 0.77 4.10 -19.76
CA VAL A 53 0.94 2.63 -19.71
C VAL A 53 2.23 2.26 -18.99
N LEU A 54 3.35 2.92 -19.33
CA LEU A 54 4.64 2.67 -18.68
C LEU A 54 4.58 2.90 -17.16
N LEU A 55 3.96 4.00 -16.74
CA LEU A 55 3.76 4.30 -15.32
C LEU A 55 2.79 3.31 -14.67
N GLY A 56 1.74 2.87 -15.38
CA GLY A 56 0.76 1.91 -14.88
C GLY A 56 1.33 0.51 -14.62
N ILE A 57 2.35 0.09 -15.37
CA ILE A 57 3.06 -1.18 -15.16
C ILE A 57 3.68 -1.27 -13.76
N SER A 58 3.98 -0.13 -13.11
CA SER A 58 4.49 -0.12 -11.74
C SER A 58 3.55 -0.73 -10.71
N VAL A 59 2.26 -0.92 -11.05
CA VAL A 59 1.28 -1.57 -10.17
C VAL A 59 1.72 -3.00 -9.77
N ILE A 60 2.49 -3.67 -10.64
CA ILE A 60 3.03 -5.04 -10.43
C ILE A 60 4.10 -5.07 -9.31
N PHE A 61 4.52 -3.90 -8.85
CA PHE A 61 5.48 -3.76 -7.74
C PHE A 61 4.84 -3.23 -6.45
N LEU A 62 3.55 -2.90 -6.45
CA LEU A 62 2.87 -2.36 -5.27
C LEU A 62 2.71 -3.39 -4.15
N GLY A 63 2.39 -4.64 -4.50
CA GLY A 63 2.31 -5.76 -3.57
C GLY A 63 3.63 -5.98 -2.82
N PRO A 64 4.74 -6.27 -3.50
CA PRO A 64 6.03 -6.51 -2.85
C PRO A 64 6.56 -5.26 -2.15
N ALA A 65 6.27 -4.04 -2.64
CA ALA A 65 6.61 -2.81 -1.93
C ALA A 65 5.90 -2.76 -0.55
N THR A 66 4.61 -3.08 -0.53
CA THR A 66 3.82 -3.14 0.72
C THR A 66 4.31 -4.27 1.64
N ALA A 67 4.66 -5.43 1.08
CA ALA A 67 5.23 -6.54 1.85
C ALA A 67 6.60 -6.19 2.46
N GLY A 68 7.46 -5.48 1.72
CA GLY A 68 8.73 -4.96 2.23
C GLY A 68 8.52 -4.00 3.39
N ALA A 69 7.55 -3.09 3.27
CA ALA A 69 7.18 -2.15 4.32
C ALA A 69 6.71 -2.85 5.60
N TYR A 70 5.77 -3.79 5.48
CA TYR A 70 5.26 -4.54 6.63
C TYR A 70 6.30 -5.47 7.24
N TYR A 71 7.20 -6.05 6.44
CA TYR A 71 8.28 -6.87 6.96
C TYR A 71 9.23 -6.05 7.83
N LEU A 72 9.65 -4.87 7.38
CA LEU A 72 10.50 -3.98 8.18
C LEU A 72 9.77 -3.49 9.42
N ALA A 73 8.52 -3.02 9.29
CA ALA A 73 7.72 -2.58 10.43
C ALA A 73 7.61 -3.65 11.52
N ASN A 74 7.39 -4.91 11.12
CA ASN A 74 7.33 -6.04 12.05
C ASN A 74 8.67 -6.30 12.75
N ARG A 75 9.80 -6.14 12.06
CA ARG A 75 11.14 -6.26 12.68
C ARG A 75 11.43 -5.13 13.65
N LEU A 76 11.05 -3.90 13.31
CA LEU A 76 11.20 -2.73 14.19
C LEU A 76 10.40 -2.89 15.49
N ILE A 77 9.13 -3.33 15.41
CA ILE A 77 8.29 -3.59 16.59
C ILE A 77 8.91 -4.69 17.47
N LYS A 78 9.54 -5.69 16.86
CA LYS A 78 10.25 -6.76 17.58
C LYS A 78 11.62 -6.36 18.12
N ARG A 79 12.05 -5.11 17.90
CA ARG A 79 13.39 -4.59 18.28
C ARG A 79 14.52 -5.43 17.69
N GLU A 80 14.30 -6.03 16.52
CA GLU A 80 15.33 -6.70 15.76
C GLU A 80 16.21 -5.66 15.05
N SER A 81 17.46 -6.01 14.74
CA SER A 81 18.28 -5.17 13.86
C SER A 81 17.61 -5.05 12.49
N VAL A 82 17.67 -3.88 11.86
CA VAL A 82 17.09 -3.63 10.53
C VAL A 82 18.15 -3.05 9.62
N GLU A 83 18.21 -3.59 8.40
CA GLU A 83 19.03 -3.10 7.31
C GLU A 83 18.16 -2.74 6.09
N TRP A 84 18.63 -1.82 5.25
CA TRP A 84 17.92 -1.47 4.01
C TRP A 84 17.74 -2.67 3.06
N ARG A 85 18.66 -3.66 3.13
CA ARG A 85 18.61 -4.89 2.34
C ARG A 85 17.45 -5.79 2.73
N ASP A 86 16.98 -5.70 3.97
CA ASP A 86 15.84 -6.49 4.46
C ASP A 86 14.56 -6.15 3.71
N TYR A 87 14.42 -4.90 3.25
CA TYR A 87 13.28 -4.46 2.46
C TYR A 87 13.26 -5.21 1.13
N PHE A 88 14.37 -5.20 0.41
CA PHE A 88 14.49 -5.87 -0.88
C PHE A 88 14.48 -7.40 -0.74
N TYR A 89 14.94 -7.94 0.39
CA TYR A 89 14.78 -9.36 0.71
C TYR A 89 13.30 -9.74 0.78
N ALA A 90 12.51 -9.01 1.58
CA ALA A 90 11.07 -9.26 1.72
C ALA A 90 10.30 -8.98 0.42
N PHE A 91 10.65 -7.91 -0.27
CA PHE A 91 10.10 -7.55 -1.58
C PHE A 91 10.19 -8.74 -2.56
N LYS A 92 11.37 -9.34 -2.69
CA LYS A 92 11.59 -10.50 -3.57
C LYS A 92 10.94 -11.77 -3.04
N LYS A 93 11.07 -12.03 -1.73
CA LYS A 93 10.56 -13.25 -1.08
C LYS A 93 9.05 -13.37 -1.16
N PHE A 94 8.33 -12.27 -0.97
CA PHE A 94 6.87 -12.27 -0.91
C PHE A 94 6.20 -11.81 -2.21
N PHE A 95 6.98 -11.55 -3.27
CA PHE A 95 6.53 -10.95 -4.52
C PHE A 95 5.16 -11.45 -4.99
N TRP A 96 5.07 -12.74 -5.36
CA TRP A 96 3.84 -13.31 -5.92
C TRP A 96 2.67 -13.36 -4.94
N ARG A 97 2.95 -13.59 -3.66
CA ARG A 97 1.91 -13.65 -2.62
C ARG A 97 1.32 -12.27 -2.36
N ALA A 98 2.17 -11.26 -2.32
CA ALA A 98 1.76 -9.88 -2.09
C ALA A 98 1.05 -9.29 -3.31
N GLU A 99 1.52 -9.61 -4.52
CA GLU A 99 0.84 -9.23 -5.76
C GLU A 99 -0.55 -9.85 -5.87
N ALA A 100 -0.70 -11.15 -5.57
CA ALA A 100 -2.00 -11.79 -5.57
C ALA A 100 -3.00 -11.08 -4.62
N LEU A 101 -2.53 -10.64 -3.44
CA LEU A 101 -3.35 -9.88 -2.49
C LEU A 101 -3.72 -8.49 -3.03
N ILE A 102 -2.79 -7.79 -3.68
CA ILE A 102 -3.09 -6.50 -4.31
C ILE A 102 -4.10 -6.65 -5.46
N LEU A 103 -3.99 -7.70 -6.27
CA LEU A 103 -4.97 -7.96 -7.33
C LEU A 103 -6.37 -8.23 -6.77
N ILE A 104 -6.47 -9.03 -5.70
CA ILE A 104 -7.75 -9.25 -4.99
C ILE A 104 -8.29 -7.92 -4.44
N TYR A 105 -7.42 -7.09 -3.86
CA TYR A 105 -7.79 -5.78 -3.34
C TYR A 105 -8.29 -4.83 -4.43
N ILE A 106 -7.58 -4.73 -5.56
CA ILE A 106 -7.99 -3.93 -6.72
C ILE A 106 -9.33 -4.43 -7.27
N LEU A 107 -9.52 -5.74 -7.39
CA LEU A 107 -10.79 -6.32 -7.84
C LEU A 107 -11.94 -5.92 -6.91
N ALA A 108 -11.74 -5.96 -5.59
CA ALA A 108 -12.74 -5.52 -4.62
C ALA A 108 -13.08 -4.03 -4.79
N ILE A 109 -12.07 -3.16 -5.01
CA ILE A 109 -12.30 -1.74 -5.29
C ILE A 109 -13.12 -1.56 -6.58
N ILE A 110 -12.79 -2.29 -7.65
CA ILE A 110 -13.51 -2.19 -8.93
C ILE A 110 -14.99 -2.55 -8.74
N ILE A 111 -15.29 -3.63 -8.01
CA ILE A 111 -16.68 -4.03 -7.72
C ILE A 111 -17.42 -2.89 -7.00
N VAL A 112 -16.83 -2.34 -5.94
CA VAL A 112 -17.44 -1.24 -5.17
C VAL A 112 -17.67 0.01 -6.03
N VAL A 113 -16.72 0.37 -6.90
CA VAL A 113 -16.83 1.53 -7.79
C VAL A 113 -17.92 1.31 -8.84
N VAL A 114 -17.97 0.12 -9.46
CA VAL A 114 -19.01 -0.23 -10.44
C VAL A 114 -20.39 -0.21 -9.80
N ASP A 115 -20.54 -0.80 -8.61
CA ASP A 115 -21.80 -0.78 -7.87
C ASP A 115 -22.23 0.67 -7.58
N PHE A 116 -21.30 1.50 -7.09
CA PHE A 116 -21.59 2.90 -6.81
C PHE A 116 -22.03 3.66 -8.07
N MET A 117 -21.35 3.46 -9.19
CA MET A 117 -21.72 4.06 -10.48
C MET A 117 -23.10 3.61 -10.95
N PHE A 118 -23.40 2.31 -10.83
CA PHE A 118 -24.69 1.73 -11.20
C PHE A 118 -25.84 2.33 -10.39
N TYR A 119 -25.73 2.35 -9.06
CA TYR A 119 -26.77 2.93 -8.20
C TYR A 119 -26.92 4.44 -8.40
N SER A 120 -25.83 5.18 -8.63
CA SER A 120 -25.89 6.61 -8.93
C SER A 120 -26.61 6.89 -10.24
N GLN A 121 -26.39 6.09 -11.28
CA GLN A 121 -27.09 6.23 -12.57
C GLN A 121 -28.59 5.93 -12.45
N ILE A 122 -28.97 4.90 -11.69
CA ILE A 122 -30.38 4.59 -11.43
C ILE A 122 -31.07 5.75 -10.72
N GLN A 123 -30.47 6.30 -9.67
CA GLN A 123 -31.04 7.42 -8.94
C GLN A 123 -31.28 8.63 -9.85
N ASN A 124 -30.35 8.94 -10.75
CA ASN A 124 -30.48 10.05 -11.69
C ASN A 124 -31.54 9.83 -12.79
N MET A 125 -31.98 8.59 -13.04
CA MET A 125 -33.05 8.28 -14.01
C MET A 125 -34.45 8.30 -13.37
N VAL A 126 -34.54 8.16 -12.05
CA VAL A 126 -35.82 8.11 -11.30
C VAL A 126 -36.28 9.51 -10.86
N ILE A 127 -35.37 10.49 -10.83
CA ILE A 127 -35.63 11.92 -10.57
C ILE A 127 -35.79 12.65 -11.90
#